data_AF-A0A1G2ZQN9-F1
#
_entry.id   AF-A0A1G2ZQN9-F1
#
_cell.length_a   1.000
_cell.length_b   1.000
_cell.length_c   1.000
_cell.angle_alpha   90.00
_cell.angle_beta   90.00
_cell.angle_gamma   90.00
#
_symmetry.space_group_name_H-M   'P 1'
#
loop_
_entity.id
_entity.type
_entity.pdbx_description
1 polymer ?
#
loop_
_entity_poly.entity_id
_entity_poly.type
_entity_poly.pdbx_seq_one_letter_code
_entity_poly.pdbx_strand_id
1 'polypeptide(L)'
;MPPEFLRSPFSKLGEKGRTCYVVPVGEGTAFGGREGPTIKDFKDGTSCTIAVVEVDDEHAVIWTTPEDLPYDPKNPVQGLRFCNGRFNAVFADGSAHRLSAKIAPDTLRALFTFAGGEVIDFKEMGK
;
A
#
# COMPACT_ATOMS: atom_id res chain seq x y z
N MET A 1 13.69 15.71 4.94
CA MET A 1 13.30 15.57 3.53
C MET A 1 13.58 14.14 3.12
N PRO A 2 12.67 13.44 2.40
CA PRO A 2 12.93 12.08 1.96
C PRO A 2 14.10 12.06 0.96
N PRO A 3 14.94 11.00 0.97
CA PRO A 3 15.94 10.75 -0.06
C PRO A 3 15.33 10.82 -1.47
N GLU A 4 16.13 11.20 -2.47
CA GLU A 4 15.65 11.37 -3.85
C GLU A 4 15.00 10.10 -4.42
N PHE A 5 15.55 8.92 -4.11
CA PHE A 5 15.01 7.63 -4.54
C PHE A 5 13.68 7.23 -3.87
N LEU A 6 13.28 7.91 -2.79
CA LEU A 6 11.98 7.73 -2.14
C LEU A 6 10.96 8.80 -2.56
N ARG A 7 11.26 9.59 -3.60
CA ARG A 7 10.31 10.51 -4.20
C ARG A 7 9.59 9.82 -5.34
N SER A 8 8.27 9.94 -5.38
CA SER A 8 7.53 9.56 -6.58
C SER A 8 7.96 10.46 -7.73
N PRO A 9 8.36 9.91 -8.90
CA PRO A 9 8.69 10.72 -10.07
C PRO A 9 7.47 11.50 -10.61
N PHE A 10 6.27 11.17 -10.13
CA PHE A 10 5.01 11.79 -10.51
C PHE A 10 4.50 12.82 -9.50
N SER A 11 5.20 13.04 -8.39
CA SER A 11 4.86 14.04 -7.37
C SER A 11 5.92 15.14 -7.28
N LYS A 12 5.46 16.39 -7.16
CA LYS A 12 6.32 17.55 -6.85
C LYS A 12 6.42 17.83 -5.36
N LEU A 13 5.79 17.01 -4.51
CA LEU A 13 5.73 17.25 -3.07
C LEU A 13 6.96 16.73 -2.30
N GLY A 14 7.80 15.90 -2.93
CA GLY A 14 9.08 15.45 -2.37
C GLY A 14 10.01 16.58 -1.95
N GLU A 15 10.03 17.68 -2.71
CA GLU A 15 10.81 18.89 -2.40
C GLU A 15 10.27 19.65 -1.19
N LYS A 16 8.97 19.49 -0.90
CA LYS A 16 8.31 20.05 0.29
C LYS A 16 8.42 19.14 1.52
N GLY A 17 9.27 18.10 1.45
CA GLY A 17 9.48 17.16 2.55
C GLY A 17 8.37 16.12 2.74
N ARG A 18 7.45 15.98 1.78
CA ARG A 18 6.39 14.98 1.81
C ARG A 18 6.75 13.71 1.03
N THR A 19 6.14 12.59 1.37
CA THR A 19 6.27 11.31 0.67
C THR A 19 4.92 10.86 0.12
N CYS A 20 4.94 10.24 -1.07
CA CYS A 20 3.80 9.53 -1.64
C CYS A 20 3.87 8.02 -1.37
N TYR A 21 4.95 7.51 -0.80
CA TYR A 21 5.04 6.12 -0.38
C TYR A 21 4.72 6.07 1.11
N VAL A 22 3.58 5.46 1.44
CA VAL A 22 3.00 5.43 2.78
C VAL A 22 2.48 4.03 3.09
N VAL A 23 2.37 3.71 4.38
CA VAL A 23 1.77 2.43 4.78
C VAL A 23 0.24 2.58 4.91
N PRO A 24 -0.55 1.58 4.52
CA PRO A 24 -1.97 1.53 4.84
C PRO A 24 -2.15 1.17 6.33
N VAL A 25 -2.93 1.97 7.06
CA VAL A 25 -3.16 1.83 8.50
C VAL A 25 -4.65 1.59 8.75
N GLY A 26 -4.98 0.39 9.20
CA GLY A 26 -6.34 -0.01 9.57
C GLY A 26 -6.36 -1.41 10.17
N GLU A 27 -7.48 -1.78 10.79
CA GLU A 27 -7.61 -3.11 11.42
C GLU A 27 -7.28 -4.24 10.41
N GLY A 28 -6.44 -5.19 10.83
CA GLY A 28 -6.01 -6.32 9.99
C GLY A 28 -4.91 -6.00 8.94
N THR A 29 -4.51 -4.74 8.77
CA THR A 29 -3.34 -4.37 7.96
C THR A 29 -2.03 -4.61 8.73
N ALA A 30 -0.91 -4.72 8.02
CA ALA A 30 0.40 -4.97 8.63
C ALA A 30 0.86 -3.88 9.64
N PHE A 31 0.35 -2.65 9.52
CA PHE A 31 0.73 -1.51 10.38
C PHE A 31 -0.46 -0.92 11.16
N GLY A 32 -1.61 -1.60 11.20
CA GLY A 32 -2.80 -1.10 11.88
C GLY A 32 -2.85 -1.33 13.39
N GLY A 33 -2.00 -2.23 13.91
CA GLY A 33 -1.94 -2.58 15.33
C GLY A 33 -0.97 -1.71 16.13
N ARG A 34 -1.08 -1.77 17.46
CA ARG A 34 -0.08 -1.18 18.38
C ARG A 34 1.30 -1.85 18.23
N GLU A 35 1.29 -3.14 17.93
CA GLU A 35 2.47 -3.95 17.64
C GLU A 35 2.34 -4.49 16.22
N GLY A 36 3.47 -4.55 15.50
CA GLY A 36 3.49 -5.13 14.16
C GLY A 36 3.37 -6.67 14.22
N PRO A 37 2.71 -7.30 13.23
CA PRO A 37 2.61 -8.75 13.15
C PRO A 37 3.99 -9.38 12.95
N THR A 38 4.21 -10.54 13.54
CA THR A 38 5.38 -11.36 13.21
C THR A 38 5.19 -12.03 11.86
N ILE A 39 6.26 -12.51 11.24
CA ILE A 39 6.18 -13.26 9.96
C ILE A 39 5.20 -14.45 10.05
N LYS A 40 5.04 -15.07 11.23
CA LYS A 40 4.12 -16.20 11.43
C LYS A 40 2.64 -15.79 11.43
N ASP A 41 2.35 -14.51 11.61
CA ASP A 41 0.99 -13.99 11.70
C ASP A 41 0.41 -13.72 10.30
N PHE A 42 1.25 -13.56 9.27
CA PHE A 42 0.85 -13.45 7.86
C PHE A 42 0.29 -14.78 7.34
N LYS A 43 -0.98 -15.07 7.64
CA LYS A 43 -1.66 -16.32 7.23
C LYS A 43 -1.88 -16.39 5.72
N ASP A 44 -2.06 -15.24 5.08
CA ASP A 44 -2.24 -15.15 3.63
C ASP A 44 -0.90 -15.21 2.87
N GLY A 45 0.21 -15.10 3.61
CA GLY A 45 1.57 -15.07 3.10
C GLY A 45 2.09 -13.66 2.85
N THR A 46 3.38 -13.45 3.09
CA THR A 46 4.03 -12.13 2.96
C THR A 46 4.04 -11.58 1.53
N SER A 47 4.02 -12.47 0.53
CA SER A 47 3.92 -12.12 -0.90
C SER A 47 2.49 -11.78 -1.36
N CYS A 48 1.51 -11.91 -0.46
CA CYS A 48 0.10 -11.59 -0.71
C CYS A 48 -0.42 -10.44 0.15
N THR A 49 0.45 -9.79 0.94
CA THR A 49 0.07 -8.64 1.77
C THR A 49 0.85 -7.40 1.35
N ILE A 50 0.14 -6.32 1.05
CA ILE A 50 0.70 -5.01 0.74
C ILE A 50 1.12 -4.33 2.04
N ALA A 51 2.38 -3.90 2.08
CA ALA A 51 2.98 -3.16 3.19
C ALA A 51 3.06 -1.66 2.90
N VAL A 52 3.33 -1.25 1.66
CA VAL A 52 3.47 0.16 1.26
C VAL A 52 2.73 0.39 -0.05
N VAL A 53 2.08 1.54 -0.18
CA VAL A 53 1.42 1.97 -1.41
C VAL A 53 1.89 3.35 -1.86
N GLU A 54 1.81 3.59 -3.17
CA GLU A 54 1.95 4.93 -3.71
C GLU A 54 0.60 5.66 -3.70
N VAL A 55 0.55 6.81 -3.04
CA VAL A 55 -0.62 7.67 -2.90
C VAL A 55 -0.55 8.95 -3.74
N ASP A 56 -1.71 9.55 -3.96
CA ASP A 56 -1.82 10.83 -4.64
C ASP A 56 -1.20 11.99 -3.82
N ASP A 57 -1.21 13.20 -4.38
CA ASP A 57 -0.59 14.36 -3.73
C ASP A 57 -1.40 14.88 -2.54
N GLU A 58 -2.71 14.60 -2.48
CA GLU A 58 -3.57 15.04 -1.38
C GLU A 58 -3.35 14.20 -0.13
N HIS A 59 -3.05 12.91 -0.32
CA HIS A 59 -2.76 11.95 0.74
C HIS A 59 -1.25 11.83 1.05
N ALA A 60 -0.40 12.65 0.41
CA ALA A 60 1.02 12.69 0.70
C ALA A 60 1.30 13.30 2.08
N VAL A 61 1.99 12.53 2.93
CA VAL A 61 2.29 12.88 4.34
C VAL A 61 3.69 13.46 4.48
N ILE A 62 3.96 14.15 5.60
CA ILE A 62 5.31 14.65 5.90
C ILE A 62 6.21 13.44 6.23
N TRP A 63 7.38 13.33 5.58
CA TRP A 63 8.27 12.18 5.74
C TRP A 63 8.73 11.92 7.19
N THR A 64 8.88 12.97 7.99
CA THR A 64 9.42 12.88 9.35
C THR A 64 8.35 12.67 10.42
N THR A 65 7.08 12.59 10.03
CA THR A 65 5.95 12.40 10.96
C THR A 65 5.44 10.97 10.88
N PRO A 66 4.90 10.39 11.97
CA PRO A 66 4.31 9.06 11.98
C PRO A 66 2.89 9.03 11.38
N GLU A 67 2.63 9.89 10.40
CA GLU A 67 1.33 9.98 9.71
C GLU A 67 1.38 9.12 8.46
N ASP A 68 0.30 8.39 8.18
CA ASP A 68 0.20 7.41 7.09
C ASP A 68 -1.24 7.32 6.55
N LEU A 69 -1.50 6.48 5.55
CA LEU A 69 -2.81 6.40 4.87
C LEU A 69 -3.83 5.61 5.70
N PRO A 70 -4.94 6.21 6.16
CA PRO A 70 -6.02 5.46 6.79
C PRO A 70 -6.67 4.50 5.78
N TYR A 71 -6.69 3.22 6.10
CA TYR A 71 -7.29 2.19 5.25
C TYR A 71 -8.80 2.09 5.52
N ASP A 72 -9.61 2.29 4.48
CA ASP A 72 -11.05 2.02 4.51
C ASP A 72 -11.37 0.73 3.71
N PRO A 73 -11.79 -0.36 4.37
CA PRO A 73 -12.16 -1.58 3.66
C PRO A 73 -13.36 -1.40 2.73
N LYS A 74 -14.23 -0.41 2.93
CA LYS A 74 -15.35 -0.15 2.01
C LYS A 74 -14.90 0.51 0.71
N ASN A 75 -13.77 1.20 0.74
CA ASN A 75 -13.20 1.91 -0.40
C ASN A 75 -11.68 1.71 -0.46
N PRO A 76 -11.20 0.49 -0.78
CA PRO A 76 -9.78 0.14 -0.71
C PRO A 76 -8.89 0.88 -1.71
N VAL A 77 -9.48 1.57 -2.69
CA VAL A 77 -8.74 2.36 -3.70
C VAL A 77 -8.48 3.80 -3.26
N GLN A 78 -9.04 4.22 -2.12
CA GLN A 78 -8.97 5.60 -1.66
C GLN A 78 -7.51 6.06 -1.44
N GLY A 79 -7.18 7.21 -2.01
CA GLY A 79 -5.86 7.84 -1.88
C GLY A 79 -4.77 7.22 -2.75
N LEU A 80 -5.01 6.11 -3.46
CA LEU A 80 -4.00 5.50 -4.32
C LEU A 80 -3.71 6.35 -5.56
N ARG A 81 -2.43 6.45 -5.93
CA ARG A 81 -2.00 7.11 -7.16
C ARG A 81 -2.03 6.16 -8.34
N PHE A 82 -2.88 6.49 -9.32
CA PHE A 82 -2.93 5.78 -10.58
C PHE A 82 -2.15 6.52 -11.67
N CYS A 83 -1.15 5.86 -12.24
CA CYS A 83 -0.42 6.32 -13.42
C CYS A 83 -0.61 5.30 -14.54
N ASN A 84 -1.23 5.74 -15.65
CA ASN A 84 -1.61 4.89 -16.78
C ASN A 84 -2.46 3.67 -16.37
N GLY A 85 -3.42 3.89 -15.46
CA GLY A 85 -4.33 2.84 -14.98
C GLY A 85 -3.68 1.78 -14.11
N ARG A 86 -2.52 2.07 -13.50
CA ARG A 86 -1.82 1.18 -12.57
C ARG A 86 -1.24 1.97 -11.40
N PHE A 87 -1.02 1.34 -10.25
CA PHE A 87 -0.40 1.94 -9.06
C PHE A 87 0.76 1.07 -8.56
N ASN A 88 1.70 1.66 -7.82
CA ASN A 88 2.82 0.91 -7.25
C ASN A 88 2.50 0.48 -5.81
N ALA A 89 2.84 -0.76 -5.49
CA ALA A 89 2.71 -1.33 -4.16
C ALA A 89 3.94 -2.18 -3.83
N VAL A 90 4.36 -2.16 -2.57
CA VAL A 90 5.39 -3.04 -2.01
C VAL A 90 4.72 -4.02 -1.07
N PHE A 91 5.07 -5.28 -1.21
CA PHE A 91 4.55 -6.38 -0.42
C PHE A 91 5.39 -6.61 0.83
N ALA A 92 4.85 -7.33 1.81
CA ALA A 92 5.53 -7.61 3.07
C ALA A 92 6.78 -8.49 2.91
N ASP A 93 6.94 -9.16 1.77
CA ASP A 93 8.16 -9.86 1.37
C ASP A 93 9.25 -8.95 0.76
N GLY A 94 8.96 -7.65 0.61
CA GLY A 94 9.85 -6.66 0.00
C GLY A 94 9.76 -6.58 -1.52
N SER A 95 8.93 -7.40 -2.18
CA SER A 95 8.74 -7.33 -3.63
C SER A 95 7.91 -6.10 -4.01
N ALA A 96 8.34 -5.42 -5.08
CA ALA A 96 7.61 -4.27 -5.64
C ALA A 96 6.82 -4.70 -6.88
N HIS A 97 5.54 -4.36 -6.92
CA HIS A 97 4.65 -4.68 -8.02
C HIS A 97 3.82 -3.47 -8.46
N ARG A 98 3.51 -3.44 -9.75
CA ARG A 98 2.65 -2.43 -10.35
C ARG A 98 1.28 -3.03 -10.68
N LEU A 99 0.31 -2.77 -9.82
CA LEU A 99 -1.01 -3.39 -9.85
C LEU A 99 -1.97 -2.61 -10.73
N SER A 100 -2.89 -3.30 -11.38
CA SER A 100 -3.92 -2.69 -12.23
C SER A 100 -4.95 -1.91 -11.41
N ALA A 101 -5.38 -0.74 -11.90
CA ALA A 101 -6.53 -0.02 -11.35
C ALA A 101 -7.86 -0.77 -11.53
N LYS A 102 -7.88 -1.77 -12.41
CA LYS A 102 -9.04 -2.65 -12.66
C LYS A 102 -9.04 -3.89 -11.75
N ILE A 103 -8.12 -3.98 -10.79
CA ILE A 103 -8.15 -5.04 -9.79
C ILE A 103 -9.52 -5.05 -9.10
N ALA A 104 -10.08 -6.24 -8.87
CA ALA A 104 -11.35 -6.32 -8.19
C ALA A 104 -11.21 -5.72 -6.77
N PRO A 105 -12.20 -4.93 -6.29
CA PRO A 105 -12.13 -4.36 -4.94
C PRO A 105 -11.91 -5.41 -3.87
N ASP A 106 -12.48 -6.60 -4.05
CA ASP A 106 -12.38 -7.74 -3.12
C ASP A 106 -10.95 -8.27 -3.04
N THR A 107 -10.31 -8.48 -4.19
CA THR A 107 -8.90 -8.85 -4.28
C THR A 107 -8.01 -7.78 -3.66
N LEU A 108 -8.29 -6.50 -3.89
CA LEU A 108 -7.51 -5.42 -3.30
C LEU A 108 -7.67 -5.36 -1.76
N ARG A 109 -8.87 -5.61 -1.23
CA ARG A 109 -9.07 -5.70 0.22
C ARG A 109 -8.27 -6.85 0.83
N ALA A 110 -8.34 -8.02 0.22
CA ALA A 110 -7.56 -9.19 0.66
C ALA A 110 -6.06 -8.87 0.68
N LEU A 111 -5.56 -8.16 -0.34
CA LEU A 111 -4.16 -7.74 -0.40
C LEU A 111 -3.76 -6.76 0.70
N PHE A 112 -4.67 -5.98 1.29
CA PHE A 112 -4.34 -5.05 2.39
C PHE A 112 -4.29 -5.74 3.76
N THR A 113 -4.92 -6.89 3.90
CA THR A 113 -4.95 -7.65 5.16
C THR A 113 -3.92 -8.77 5.17
N PHE A 114 -3.42 -9.15 6.35
CA PHE A 114 -2.41 -10.21 6.48
C PHE A 114 -2.97 -11.58 6.88
N ALA A 115 -4.23 -11.63 7.32
CA ALA A 115 -4.87 -12.86 7.83
C ALA A 115 -6.39 -12.92 7.52
N GLY A 116 -6.79 -12.52 6.32
CA GLY A 116 -8.19 -12.60 5.87
C GLY A 116 -8.59 -14.00 5.35
N GLY A 117 -7.63 -14.81 4.89
CA GLY A 117 -7.84 -16.18 4.43
C GLY A 117 -8.35 -16.29 2.99
N GLU A 118 -8.36 -15.21 2.22
CA GLU A 118 -8.83 -15.20 0.84
C GLU A 118 -7.81 -15.82 -0.14
N VAL A 119 -8.32 -16.52 -1.15
CA VAL A 119 -7.49 -17.06 -2.24
C VAL A 119 -7.37 -16.02 -3.34
N ILE A 120 -6.15 -15.54 -3.59
CA ILE A 120 -5.86 -14.52 -4.60
C ILE A 120 -5.39 -15.18 -5.90
N ASP A 121 -6.09 -14.93 -7.01
CA ASP A 121 -5.58 -15.27 -8.35
C ASP A 121 -4.64 -14.17 -8.84
N PHE A 122 -3.37 -14.51 -9.05
CA PHE A 122 -2.34 -13.58 -9.54
C PHE A 122 -2.69 -12.93 -10.89
N LYS A 123 -3.60 -13.53 -11.68
CA LYS A 123 -4.11 -12.89 -12.92
C LYS A 123 -4.92 -11.64 -12.64
N GLU A 124 -5.62 -11.57 -11.51
CA GLU A 124 -6.43 -10.41 -11.12
C GLU A 124 -5.58 -9.20 -10.74
N MET A 125 -4.35 -9.44 -10.28
CA MET A 125 -3.36 -8.40 -10.01
C MET A 125 -2.91 -7.69 -11.30
N GLY A 126 -3.16 -8.30 -12.46
CA GLY A 126 -2.81 -7.77 -13.78
C GLY A 126 -1.32 -7.44 -13.90
N LYS A 127 -0.44 -8.26 -13.27
CA LYS A 127 1.01 -8.14 -13.37
C LYS A 127 1.45 -8.24 -14.84
#